data_AF-A0A9E3EX22-F1
#
_entry.id   AF-A0A9E3EX22-F1
#
_cell.length_a   1.000
_cell.length_b   1.000
_cell.length_c   1.000
_cell.angle_alpha   90.00
_cell.angle_beta   90.00
_cell.angle_gamma   90.00
#
_symmetry.space_group_name_H-M   'P 1'
#
loop_
_entity.id
_entity.type
_entity.pdbx_description
1 polymer ?
#
loop_
_entity_poly.entity_id
_entity_poly.type
_entity_poly.pdbx_seq_one_letter_code
_entity_poly.pdbx_strand_id
1 'polypeptide(L)'
;MLAVASKRLAMGCDRILQLLKKDWQGDGEEVAINRKIVAHIRSCPLCCYGLVRLSVDLLNSDMLTCDLCSMRFPDYYEATRPSYPLVKMPPEQIAEVARHLSNCPSCHEEYEELVLLGELEERKELL
;
A
#
# COMPACT_ATOMS: atom_id res chain seq x y z
N MET A 1 27.81 -36.73 -0.63
CA MET A 1 26.35 -36.64 -0.80
C MET A 1 25.92 -35.24 -0.41
N LEU A 2 25.64 -34.38 -1.39
CA LEU A 2 25.18 -33.01 -1.16
C LEU A 2 23.71 -33.07 -0.74
N ALA A 3 23.45 -32.83 0.55
CA ALA A 3 22.10 -32.57 1.02
C ALA A 3 21.67 -31.20 0.46
N VAL A 4 20.94 -31.22 -0.64
CA VAL A 4 20.16 -30.09 -1.13
C VAL A 4 19.07 -29.85 -0.10
N ALA A 5 19.41 -29.08 0.94
CA ALA A 5 18.43 -28.55 1.86
C ALA A 5 17.54 -27.61 1.04
N SER A 6 16.34 -28.10 0.74
CA SER A 6 15.21 -27.33 0.23
C SER A 6 14.86 -26.27 1.27
N LYS A 7 15.66 -25.20 1.31
CA LYS A 7 15.42 -24.02 2.14
C LYS A 7 14.28 -23.26 1.47
N ARG A 8 13.07 -23.45 1.99
CA ARG A 8 12.06 -22.39 1.96
C ARG A 8 12.81 -21.10 2.31
N LEU A 9 12.91 -20.16 1.38
CA LEU A 9 13.55 -18.87 1.61
C LEU A 9 12.81 -18.18 2.76
N ALA A 10 13.34 -18.31 3.98
CA ALA A 10 12.84 -17.61 5.13
C ALA A 10 12.96 -16.11 4.84
N MET A 11 11.87 -15.36 5.01
CA MET A 11 11.87 -13.92 4.83
C MET A 11 12.72 -13.28 5.93
N GLY A 12 13.81 -12.62 5.54
CA GLY A 12 14.75 -12.01 6.48
C GLY A 12 15.88 -12.95 6.94
N CYS A 13 16.81 -12.39 7.71
CA CYS A 13 17.93 -13.11 8.30
C CYS A 13 18.03 -12.86 9.82
N ASP A 14 18.86 -13.65 10.52
CA ASP A 14 18.99 -13.53 11.99
C ASP A 14 19.41 -12.13 12.45
N ARG A 15 20.17 -11.41 11.62
CA ARG A 15 20.63 -10.05 11.92
C ARG A 15 19.49 -9.04 11.92
N ILE A 16 18.51 -9.13 11.01
CA ILE A 16 17.35 -8.23 11.06
C ILE A 16 16.45 -8.56 12.25
N LEU A 17 16.29 -9.85 12.59
CA LEU A 17 15.52 -10.27 13.77
C LEU A 17 16.12 -9.74 15.07
N GLN A 18 17.45 -9.76 15.20
CA GLN A 18 18.13 -9.19 16.36
C GLN A 18 17.97 -7.67 16.45
N LEU A 19 18.00 -6.96 15.32
CA LEU A 19 17.78 -5.51 15.30
C LEU A 19 16.34 -5.14 15.69
N LEU A 20 15.35 -5.92 15.26
CA LEU A 20 13.93 -5.69 15.56
C LEU A 20 13.55 -6.03 17.01
N LYS A 21 14.26 -6.97 17.65
CA LYS A 21 14.00 -7.42 19.03
C LYS A 21 14.64 -6.56 20.12
N LYS A 22 15.35 -5.48 19.77
CA LYS A 22 15.93 -4.58 20.77
C LYS A 22 14.84 -3.74 21.43
N ASP A 23 14.93 -3.58 22.74
CA ASP A 23 14.03 -2.70 23.50
C ASP A 23 14.26 -1.23 23.09
N TRP A 24 13.18 -0.56 22.67
CA TRP A 24 13.18 0.77 22.04
C TRP A 24 13.22 1.93 23.05
N GLN A 25 13.83 1.74 24.22
CA GLN A 25 13.74 2.71 25.31
C GLN A 25 14.78 3.84 25.15
N GLY A 26 14.41 4.91 24.41
CA GLY A 26 15.11 6.19 24.43
C GLY A 26 14.99 7.00 23.14
N ASP A 27 14.61 8.28 23.27
CA ASP A 27 14.33 9.23 22.16
C ASP A 27 15.48 9.40 21.13
N GLY A 28 16.71 9.00 21.46
CA GLY A 28 17.86 9.03 20.54
C GLY A 28 18.31 7.67 20.00
N GLU A 29 17.98 6.58 20.68
CA GLU A 29 18.44 5.24 20.34
C GLU A 29 17.58 4.62 19.23
N GLU A 30 16.29 4.96 19.20
CA GLU A 30 15.35 4.57 18.15
C GLU A 30 15.83 5.01 16.75
N VAL A 31 16.24 6.27 16.59
CA VAL A 31 16.72 6.80 15.30
C VAL A 31 17.96 6.06 14.82
N ALA A 32 18.89 5.75 15.74
CA ALA A 32 20.11 5.02 15.41
C ALA A 32 19.84 3.56 15.04
N ILE A 33 18.89 2.90 15.72
CA ILE A 33 18.46 1.53 15.42
C ILE A 33 17.72 1.49 14.07
N ASN A 34 16.82 2.44 13.81
CA ASN A 34 16.12 2.57 12.53
C ASN A 34 17.09 2.73 11.36
N ARG A 35 18.13 3.56 11.50
CA ARG A 35 19.18 3.67 10.48
C ARG A 35 19.91 2.34 10.24
N LYS A 36 20.21 1.58 11.29
CA LYS A 36 20.87 0.26 11.19
C LYS A 36 19.97 -0.76 10.50
N ILE A 37 18.67 -0.74 10.80
CA ILE A 37 17.65 -1.58 10.15
C ILE A 37 17.59 -1.28 8.65
N VAL A 38 17.42 -0.01 8.28
CA VAL A 38 17.33 0.43 6.88
C VAL A 38 18.61 0.09 6.12
N ALA A 39 19.77 0.39 6.69
CA ALA A 39 21.06 0.06 6.08
C ALA A 39 21.23 -1.45 5.86
N HIS A 40 20.78 -2.27 6.82
CA HIS A 40 20.84 -3.71 6.71
C HIS A 40 19.90 -4.27 5.64
N ILE A 41 18.64 -3.83 5.59
CA ILE A 41 17.68 -4.24 4.56
C ILE A 41 18.24 -3.95 3.16
N ARG A 42 18.82 -2.76 2.97
CA ARG A 42 19.42 -2.35 1.68
C ARG A 42 20.63 -3.18 1.26
N SER A 43 21.40 -3.69 2.22
CA SER A 43 22.65 -4.42 1.94
C SER A 43 22.52 -5.94 1.99
N CYS A 44 21.45 -6.47 2.60
CA CYS A 44 21.22 -7.91 2.74
C CYS A 44 20.23 -8.40 1.69
N PRO A 45 20.64 -9.27 0.73
CA PRO A 45 19.75 -9.77 -0.32
C PRO A 45 18.52 -10.50 0.21
N LEU A 46 18.66 -11.26 1.31
CA LEU A 46 17.54 -12.00 1.93
C LEU A 46 16.49 -11.07 2.54
N CYS A 47 16.93 -10.01 3.22
CA CYS A 47 16.03 -9.02 3.83
C CYS A 47 15.40 -8.11 2.77
N CYS A 48 16.15 -7.70 1.75
CA CYS A 48 15.63 -6.95 0.62
C CYS A 48 14.57 -7.75 -0.13
N TYR A 49 14.87 -9.00 -0.49
CA TYR A 49 13.92 -9.90 -1.14
C TYR A 49 12.68 -10.14 -0.26
N GLY A 50 12.86 -10.36 1.04
CA GLY A 50 11.76 -10.51 1.99
C GLY A 50 10.86 -9.28 2.03
N LEU A 51 11.43 -8.06 2.06
CA LEU A 51 10.66 -6.82 2.02
C LEU A 51 9.86 -6.69 0.73
N VAL A 52 10.50 -6.90 -0.43
CA VAL A 52 9.82 -6.83 -1.73
C VAL A 52 8.68 -7.84 -1.79
N ARG A 53 8.91 -9.08 -1.34
CA ARG A 53 7.88 -10.11 -1.33
C ARG A 53 6.73 -9.78 -0.38
N LEU A 54 7.01 -9.27 0.82
CA LEU A 54 5.97 -8.79 1.73
C LEU A 54 5.17 -7.64 1.13
N SER A 55 5.83 -6.69 0.45
CA SER A 55 5.13 -5.62 -0.25
C SER A 55 4.24 -6.18 -1.36
N VAL A 56 4.73 -7.12 -2.16
CA VAL A 56 3.93 -7.78 -3.20
C VAL A 56 2.75 -8.54 -2.60
N ASP A 57 2.95 -9.30 -1.52
CA ASP A 57 1.88 -10.07 -0.86
C ASP A 57 0.83 -9.14 -0.22
N LEU A 58 1.26 -8.03 0.39
CA LEU A 58 0.38 -6.98 0.93
C LEU A 58 -0.39 -6.23 -0.18
N LEU A 59 0.22 -6.08 -1.35
CA LEU A 59 -0.44 -5.45 -2.50
C LEU A 59 -1.40 -6.42 -3.20
N ASN A 60 -1.03 -7.70 -3.28
CA ASN A 60 -1.81 -8.78 -3.91
C ASN A 60 -2.97 -9.28 -3.04
N SER A 61 -3.05 -8.89 -1.77
CA SER A 61 -4.25 -9.10 -0.95
C SER A 61 -5.37 -8.12 -1.32
N ASP A 62 -5.56 -7.87 -2.62
CA ASP A 62 -6.64 -7.03 -3.11
C ASP A 62 -7.97 -7.76 -2.93
N MET A 63 -8.63 -7.47 -1.81
CA MET A 63 -9.93 -8.04 -1.47
C MET A 63 -11.05 -7.38 -2.29
N LEU A 64 -10.77 -6.22 -2.91
CA LEU A 64 -11.76 -5.47 -3.66
C LEU A 64 -11.79 -5.97 -5.10
N THR A 65 -12.95 -6.46 -5.53
CA THR A 65 -13.19 -6.79 -6.94
C THR A 65 -13.48 -5.51 -7.73
N CYS A 66 -13.31 -5.53 -9.06
CA CYS A 66 -13.62 -4.40 -9.91
C CYS A 66 -15.08 -3.92 -9.72
N ASP A 67 -16.03 -4.85 -9.60
CA ASP A 67 -17.45 -4.53 -9.36
C ASP A 67 -17.66 -3.81 -8.02
N LEU A 68 -17.00 -4.27 -6.95
CA LEU A 68 -17.06 -3.61 -5.64
C LEU A 68 -16.34 -2.27 -5.65
N CYS A 69 -15.29 -2.13 -6.46
CA CYS A 69 -14.55 -0.89 -6.64
C CYS A 69 -15.42 0.16 -7.34
N SER A 70 -16.03 -0.17 -8.48
CA SER A 70 -16.85 0.75 -9.26
C SER A 70 -18.09 1.23 -8.50
N MET A 71 -18.72 0.35 -7.71
CA MET A 71 -19.83 0.74 -6.83
C MET A 71 -19.43 1.79 -5.77
N ARG A 72 -18.15 1.89 -5.43
CA ARG A 72 -17.63 2.85 -4.45
C ARG A 72 -17.14 4.16 -5.08
N PHE A 73 -17.11 4.29 -6.41
CA PHE A 73 -16.57 5.49 -7.05
C PHE A 73 -17.23 6.79 -6.62
N PRO A 74 -18.58 6.92 -6.55
CA PRO A 74 -19.20 8.17 -6.14
C PRO A 74 -18.82 8.57 -4.72
N ASP A 75 -18.89 7.62 -3.78
CA ASP A 75 -18.54 7.86 -2.37
C ASP A 75 -17.04 8.18 -2.21
N TYR A 76 -16.18 7.48 -2.94
CA TYR A 76 -14.73 7.71 -2.93
C TYR A 76 -14.36 9.07 -3.54
N TYR A 77 -15.00 9.46 -4.66
CA TYR A 77 -14.85 10.79 -5.26
C TYR A 77 -15.24 11.88 -4.27
N GLU A 78 -16.41 11.78 -3.65
CA GLU A 78 -16.88 12.77 -2.68
C GLU A 78 -16.03 12.81 -1.41
N ALA A 79 -15.61 11.66 -0.89
CA ALA A 79 -14.82 11.58 0.34
C ALA A 79 -13.37 12.07 0.18
N THR A 80 -12.82 12.05 -1.04
CA THR A 80 -11.43 12.49 -1.31
C THR A 80 -11.33 13.95 -1.76
N ARG A 81 -12.46 14.67 -1.84
CA ARG A 81 -12.46 16.10 -2.17
C ARG A 81 -11.83 16.95 -1.07
N PRO A 82 -10.89 17.86 -1.42
CA PRO A 82 -10.16 18.67 -0.44
C PRO A 82 -10.99 19.79 0.19
N SER A 83 -12.08 20.23 -0.46
CA SER A 83 -12.80 21.43 -0.05
C SER A 83 -14.01 21.13 0.85
N TYR A 84 -14.85 20.16 0.48
CA TYR A 84 -16.06 19.81 1.22
C TYR A 84 -16.47 18.36 0.92
N PRO A 85 -16.04 17.37 1.72
CA PRO A 85 -16.49 15.99 1.53
C PRO A 85 -17.97 15.87 1.87
N LEU A 86 -18.80 15.55 0.88
CA LEU A 86 -20.24 15.32 1.07
C LEU A 86 -20.53 13.95 1.69
N VAL A 87 -19.58 13.03 1.58
CA VAL A 87 -19.65 11.66 2.10
C VAL A 87 -18.51 11.41 3.07
N LYS A 88 -18.80 10.69 4.17
CA LYS A 88 -17.78 10.18 5.07
C LYS A 88 -17.47 8.73 4.72
N MET A 89 -16.28 8.49 4.20
CA MET A 89 -15.75 7.15 3.95
C MET A 89 -14.67 6.82 4.99
N PRO A 90 -14.69 5.61 5.62
CA PRO A 90 -13.65 5.19 6.54
C PRO A 90 -12.25 5.17 5.87
N PRO A 91 -11.17 5.55 6.57
CA PRO A 91 -9.82 5.56 6.02
C PRO A 91 -9.38 4.22 5.42
N GLU A 92 -9.83 3.11 6.00
CA GLU A 92 -9.53 1.77 5.51
C GLU A 92 -10.14 1.52 4.14
N GLN A 93 -11.37 1.99 3.91
CA GLN A 93 -12.05 1.86 2.63
C GLN A 93 -11.46 2.79 1.58
N ILE A 94 -11.08 4.01 1.96
CA ILE A 94 -10.34 4.95 1.08
C ILE A 94 -9.04 4.30 0.62
N ALA A 95 -8.26 3.74 1.55
CA ALA A 95 -7.01 3.07 1.24
C ALA A 95 -7.23 1.83 0.36
N GLU A 96 -8.30 1.08 0.58
CA GLU A 96 -8.64 -0.09 -0.22
C GLU A 96 -8.98 0.28 -1.68
N VAL A 97 -9.82 1.30 -1.89
CA VAL A 97 -10.16 1.79 -3.24
C VAL A 97 -8.94 2.40 -3.93
N ALA A 98 -8.19 3.27 -3.24
CA ALA A 98 -6.97 3.87 -3.78
C ALA A 98 -5.94 2.81 -4.22
N ARG A 99 -5.79 1.75 -3.42
CA ARG A 99 -4.90 0.63 -3.72
C ARG A 99 -5.38 -0.14 -4.94
N HIS A 100 -6.68 -0.43 -5.06
CA HIS A 100 -7.23 -1.12 -6.23
C HIS A 100 -7.03 -0.29 -7.51
N LEU A 101 -7.36 1.02 -7.47
CA LEU A 101 -7.15 1.94 -8.60
C LEU A 101 -5.68 2.02 -9.02
N SER A 102 -4.74 1.91 -8.08
CA SER A 102 -3.30 1.92 -8.39
C SER A 102 -2.82 0.65 -9.10
N ASN A 103 -3.56 -0.46 -8.98
CA ASN A 103 -3.16 -1.77 -9.48
C ASN A 103 -4.06 -2.30 -10.62
N CYS A 104 -5.23 -1.70 -10.84
CA CYS A 104 -6.19 -2.09 -11.88
C CYS A 104 -6.34 -0.94 -12.90
N PRO A 105 -5.63 -1.00 -14.05
CA PRO A 105 -5.68 0.06 -15.05
C PRO A 105 -7.09 0.36 -15.56
N SER A 106 -7.94 -0.66 -15.73
CA SER A 106 -9.32 -0.47 -16.20
C SER A 106 -10.17 0.32 -15.20
N CYS A 107 -10.12 -0.02 -13.92
CA CYS A 107 -10.84 0.75 -12.90
C CYS A 107 -10.27 2.16 -12.73
N HIS A 108 -8.96 2.34 -12.95
CA HIS A 108 -8.33 3.65 -12.93
C HIS A 108 -8.87 4.55 -14.05
N GLU A 109 -8.90 4.05 -15.29
CA GLU A 109 -9.44 4.77 -16.45
C GLU A 109 -10.92 5.12 -16.26
N GLU A 110 -11.75 4.16 -15.83
CA GLU A 110 -13.17 4.41 -15.55
C GLU A 110 -13.38 5.46 -14.44
N TYR A 111 -12.53 5.44 -13.41
CA TYR A 111 -12.60 6.43 -12.35
C TYR A 111 -12.18 7.83 -12.83
N GLU A 112 -11.14 7.95 -13.67
CA GLU A 112 -10.74 9.23 -14.26
C GLU A 112 -11.83 9.83 -15.14
N GLU A 113 -12.55 9.01 -15.91
CA GLU A 113 -13.71 9.47 -16.69
C GLU A 113 -14.82 10.01 -15.79
N LEU A 114 -15.12 9.33 -14.67
CA LEU A 114 -16.10 9.80 -13.69
C LEU A 114 -15.67 11.13 -13.06
N VAL A 115 -14.39 11.28 -12.72
CA VAL A 115 -13.82 12.52 -12.19
C VAL A 115 -14.03 13.66 -13.18
N LEU A 116 -13.69 13.44 -14.46
CA LEU A 116 -13.87 14.42 -15.53
C LEU A 116 -15.33 14.85 -15.67
N LEU A 117 -16.26 13.89 -15.68
CA LEU A 117 -17.69 14.18 -15.76
C LEU A 117 -18.18 15.01 -14.56
N GLY A 118 -17.76 14.65 -13.35
CA GLY A 118 -18.09 15.42 -12.14
C GLY A 118 -17.57 16.86 -12.20
N GLU A 119 -16.33 17.06 -12.64
CA GLU A 119 -15.75 18.40 -12.80
C GLU A 119 -16.44 19.25 -13.89
N LEU A 120 -16.93 18.61 -14.96
CA LEU A 120 -17.69 19.30 -16.00
C LEU A 120 -19.10 19.67 -15.51
N GLU A 121 -19.75 18.80 -14.73
CA GLU A 121 -21.05 19.05 -14.11
C GLU A 121 -20.99 20.27 -13.18
N GLU A 122 -19.95 20.37 -12.36
CA GLU A 122 -19.73 21.51 -11.45
C GLU A 122 -19.53 22.83 -12.16
N ARG A 123 -18.82 22.80 -13.30
CA ARG A 123 -18.62 23.97 -14.16
C ARG A 123 -19.84 24.28 -15.03
N LYS A 124 -20.88 23.44 -14.99
CA LYS A 124 -22.08 23.52 -15.85
C LYS A 124 -21.74 23.44 -17.35
N GLU A 125 -20.70 22.68 -17.68
CA GLU A 125 -20.20 22.51 -19.05
C GLU A 125 -20.81 21.28 -19.75
N LEU A 126 -21.64 20.49 -19.06
CA LEU A 126 -22.38 19.34 -19.60
C LEU A 126 -23.80 19.68 -20.14
N LEU A 127 -24.06 20.95 -20.44
CA LEU A 127 -25.35 21.44 -20.97
C LEU A 127 -25.54 21.15 -22.47
#